data_AF-A0A653DVZ6-F1
#
_entry.id   AF-A0A653DVZ6-F1
#
_cell.length_a   1.000
_cell.length_b   1.000
_cell.length_c   1.000
_cell.angle_alpha   90.00
_cell.angle_beta   90.00
_cell.angle_gamma   90.00
#
_symmetry.space_group_name_H-M   'P 1'
#
loop_
_entity.id
_entity.type
_entity.pdbx_description
1 polymer ?
#
loop_
_entity_poly.entity_id
_entity_poly.type
_entity_poly.pdbx_seq_one_letter_code
_entity_poly.pdbx_strand_id
1 'polypeptide(L)'
;IILLLLLFQVRGHARAGSETTQFIEATKRDALNNLRREMEKLLDSTEPHKSQEATKEFEGFQRLFRRFLDETGPSVEWDRIEKLPPGAVRNYDSLETPSKELVTQMLNKLIVVKLNGGLGTSMGCHGPKSVITVRSDLTFLDLTVQQIDHLNKTYNVNVPLVL
;
A
#
# COMPACT_ATOMS: atom_id res chain seq x y z
N ILE A 1 67.95 -33.99 6.73
CA ILE A 1 67.31 -34.93 5.78
C ILE A 1 65.81 -34.72 5.94
N ILE A 2 65.27 -33.77 5.15
CA ILE A 2 64.27 -34.06 4.11
C ILE A 2 62.92 -34.24 4.80
N LEU A 3 62.13 -33.18 4.97
CA LEU A 3 61.30 -32.54 3.93
C LEU A 3 60.43 -33.59 3.20
N LEU A 4 59.14 -33.29 3.09
CA LEU A 4 58.16 -33.89 2.18
C LEU A 4 57.23 -35.00 2.75
N LEU A 5 55.93 -34.76 2.50
CA LEU A 5 54.77 -35.68 2.50
C LEU A 5 54.07 -35.81 3.87
N LEU A 6 52.86 -35.33 4.14
CA LEU A 6 51.74 -34.86 3.32
C LEU A 6 50.93 -33.87 4.19
N LEU A 7 50.72 -32.62 3.77
CA LEU A 7 49.46 -32.17 3.16
C LEU A 7 48.21 -32.92 3.66
N PHE A 8 47.78 -32.65 4.88
CA PHE A 8 46.35 -32.63 5.21
C PHE A 8 45.95 -31.22 5.62
N GLN A 9 45.90 -30.36 4.61
CA GLN A 9 45.08 -29.16 4.63
C GLN A 9 43.64 -29.66 4.83
N VAL A 10 43.12 -29.61 6.06
CA VAL A 10 41.69 -29.81 6.32
C VAL A 10 40.97 -28.64 5.66
N ARG A 11 40.69 -28.79 4.37
CA ARG A 11 39.66 -28.04 3.66
C ARG A 11 38.35 -28.39 4.35
N GLY A 12 37.99 -27.63 5.37
CA GLY A 12 36.60 -27.50 5.79
C GLY A 12 35.80 -27.11 4.55
N HIS A 13 35.15 -28.08 3.92
CA HIS A 13 34.16 -27.80 2.90
C HIS A 13 33.04 -27.04 3.59
N ALA A 14 32.86 -25.77 3.22
CA ALA A 14 31.60 -25.09 3.44
C ALA A 14 30.53 -25.83 2.61
N ARG A 15 29.90 -26.84 3.20
CA ARG A 15 28.83 -27.61 2.58
C ARG A 15 27.48 -26.95 2.86
N ALA A 16 26.75 -26.73 1.76
CA ALA A 16 25.28 -26.69 1.68
C ALA A 16 24.51 -25.40 2.04
N GLY A 17 25.10 -24.21 1.87
CA GLY A 17 24.34 -22.94 1.81
C GLY A 17 24.14 -22.39 0.39
N SER A 18 24.96 -22.81 -0.57
CA SER A 18 25.11 -22.11 -1.85
C SER A 18 24.15 -22.57 -2.95
N GLU A 19 23.97 -23.89 -3.14
CA GLU A 19 23.17 -24.43 -4.25
C GLU A 19 21.67 -24.20 -4.08
N THR A 20 21.15 -24.39 -2.86
CA THR A 20 19.73 -24.15 -2.54
C THR A 20 19.38 -22.68 -2.67
N THR A 21 20.26 -21.78 -2.22
CA THR A 21 20.07 -20.33 -2.33
C THR A 21 20.09 -19.88 -3.79
N GLN A 22 21.06 -20.35 -4.57
CA GLN A 22 21.12 -20.08 -6.02
C GLN A 22 19.90 -20.62 -6.77
N PHE A 23 19.39 -21.80 -6.39
CA PHE A 23 18.17 -22.36 -6.97
C PHE A 23 16.93 -21.52 -6.63
N ILE A 24 16.81 -21.06 -5.39
CA ILE A 24 15.72 -20.16 -4.97
C ILE A 24 15.79 -18.84 -5.73
N GLU A 25 16.97 -18.24 -5.85
CA GLU A 25 17.17 -17.01 -6.63
C GLU A 25 16.83 -17.19 -8.12
N ALA A 26 17.26 -18.30 -8.72
CA ALA A 26 16.90 -18.64 -10.09
C ALA A 26 15.38 -18.78 -10.27
N THR A 27 14.72 -19.48 -9.33
CA THR A 27 13.26 -19.67 -9.35
C THR A 27 12.51 -18.33 -9.22
N LYS A 28 12.98 -17.42 -8.35
CA LYS A 28 12.40 -16.06 -8.23
C LYS A 28 12.56 -15.27 -9.53
N ARG A 29 13.74 -15.34 -10.15
CA ARG A 29 14.00 -14.67 -11.43
C ARG A 29 13.10 -15.22 -12.54
N ASP A 30 12.90 -16.53 -12.60
CA ASP A 30 12.03 -17.16 -13.58
C ASP A 30 10.56 -16.75 -13.38
N ALA A 31 10.09 -16.70 -12.12
CA ALA A 31 8.76 -16.20 -11.80
C ALA A 31 8.55 -14.75 -12.27
N LEU A 32 9.53 -13.87 -12.06
CA LEU A 32 9.48 -12.48 -12.54
C LEU A 32 9.47 -12.38 -14.06
N ASN A 33 10.30 -13.18 -14.74
CA ASN A 33 10.34 -13.22 -16.20
C ASN A 33 9.03 -13.71 -16.81
N ASN A 34 8.42 -14.72 -16.19
CA ASN A 34 7.12 -15.23 -16.60
C ASN A 34 6.02 -14.18 -16.38
N LEU A 35 5.99 -13.53 -15.22
CA LEU A 35 5.05 -12.45 -14.96
C LEU A 35 5.17 -11.33 -16.00
N ARG A 36 6.40 -10.87 -16.29
CA ARG A 36 6.63 -9.81 -17.29
C ARG A 36 6.07 -10.20 -18.65
N ARG A 37 6.34 -11.42 -19.12
CA ARG A 37 5.87 -11.93 -20.41
C ARG A 37 4.35 -11.99 -20.48
N GLU A 38 3.68 -12.43 -19.41
CA GLU A 38 2.21 -12.47 -19.40
C GLU A 38 1.60 -11.06 -19.32
N MET A 39 2.22 -10.13 -18.59
CA MET A 39 1.77 -8.72 -18.58
C MET A 39 1.92 -8.06 -19.97
N GLU A 40 2.98 -8.36 -20.71
CA GLU A 40 3.15 -7.89 -22.09
C GLU A 40 2.00 -8.36 -23.00
N LYS A 41 1.62 -9.64 -22.91
CA LYS A 41 0.47 -10.16 -23.67
C LYS A 41 -0.85 -9.46 -23.28
N LEU A 42 -1.04 -9.13 -22.00
CA LEU A 42 -2.22 -8.39 -21.56
C LEU A 42 -2.23 -6.97 -22.12
N LEU A 43 -1.06 -6.29 -22.16
CA LEU A 43 -0.95 -4.97 -22.78
C LEU A 43 -1.26 -5.01 -24.28
N ASP A 44 -0.81 -6.04 -24.99
CA ASP A 44 -1.12 -6.22 -26.41
C ASP A 44 -2.63 -6.39 -26.67
N SER A 45 -3.36 -6.96 -25.70
CA SER A 45 -4.82 -7.11 -25.76
C SER A 45 -5.61 -5.88 -25.27
N THR A 46 -4.92 -4.84 -24.78
CA THR A 46 -5.55 -3.66 -24.19
C THR A 46 -5.96 -2.65 -25.26
N GLU A 47 -7.11 -2.00 -25.07
CA GLU A 47 -7.57 -0.93 -25.95
C GLU A 47 -6.55 0.23 -25.99
N PRO A 48 -6.27 0.85 -27.15
CA PRO A 48 -5.21 1.85 -27.28
C PRO A 48 -5.34 3.03 -26.30
N HIS A 49 -6.56 3.44 -25.98
CA HIS A 49 -6.82 4.55 -25.07
C HIS A 49 -6.56 4.23 -23.58
N LYS A 50 -6.48 2.94 -23.20
CA LYS A 50 -6.15 2.48 -21.84
C LYS A 50 -4.71 2.01 -21.69
N SER A 51 -3.98 1.86 -22.80
CA SER A 51 -2.64 1.29 -22.82
C SER A 51 -1.67 1.99 -21.85
N GLN A 52 -1.71 3.34 -21.77
CA GLN A 52 -0.83 4.09 -20.87
C GLN A 52 -1.16 3.86 -19.39
N GLU A 53 -2.45 3.77 -19.04
CA GLU A 53 -2.91 3.51 -17.67
C GLU A 53 -2.56 2.07 -17.25
N ALA A 54 -2.92 1.09 -18.08
CA ALA A 54 -2.59 -0.32 -17.86
C ALA A 54 -1.08 -0.54 -17.71
N THR A 55 -0.25 0.16 -18.49
CA THR A 55 1.22 0.10 -18.36
C THR A 55 1.66 0.52 -16.96
N LYS A 56 1.17 1.66 -16.44
CA LYS A 56 1.50 2.15 -15.10
C LYS A 56 1.03 1.20 -14.00
N GLU A 57 -0.16 0.63 -14.15
CA GLU A 57 -0.72 -0.35 -13.21
C GLU A 57 0.13 -1.62 -13.17
N PHE A 58 0.50 -2.16 -14.33
CA PHE A 58 1.33 -3.36 -14.43
C PHE A 58 2.75 -3.15 -13.92
N GLU A 59 3.35 -1.98 -14.17
CA GLU A 59 4.63 -1.62 -13.54
C GLU A 59 4.50 -1.59 -12.01
N GLY A 60 3.40 -1.03 -11.49
CA GLY A 60 3.09 -1.05 -10.06
C GLY A 60 2.97 -2.46 -9.50
N PHE A 61 2.22 -3.31 -10.19
CA PHE A 61 2.05 -4.71 -9.83
C PHE A 61 3.37 -5.49 -9.84
N GLN A 62 4.18 -5.33 -10.90
CA GLN A 62 5.50 -5.95 -11.01
C GLN A 62 6.44 -5.53 -9.87
N ARG A 63 6.43 -4.25 -9.47
CA ARG A 63 7.19 -3.77 -8.31
C ARG A 63 6.75 -4.45 -7.02
N LEU A 64 5.43 -4.55 -6.78
CA LEU A 64 4.89 -5.23 -5.60
C LEU A 64 5.19 -6.73 -5.61
N PHE A 65 5.07 -7.39 -6.76
CA PHE A 65 5.36 -8.81 -6.88
C PHE A 65 6.84 -9.13 -6.68
N ARG A 66 7.75 -8.30 -7.22
CA ARG A 66 9.18 -8.41 -6.91
C ARG A 66 9.41 -8.28 -5.40
N ARG A 67 8.82 -7.26 -4.76
CA ARG A 67 8.94 -7.05 -3.31
C ARG A 67 8.43 -8.28 -2.53
N PHE A 68 7.31 -8.86 -2.94
CA PHE A 68 6.76 -10.08 -2.35
C PHE A 68 7.72 -11.29 -2.47
N LEU A 69 8.44 -11.43 -3.59
CA LEU A 69 9.42 -12.51 -3.74
C LEU A 69 10.72 -12.24 -2.95
N ASP A 70 11.14 -10.98 -2.83
CA ASP A 70 12.39 -10.59 -2.18
C ASP A 70 12.26 -10.56 -0.65
N GLU A 71 11.12 -10.11 -0.12
CA GLU A 71 10.82 -10.08 1.31
C GLU A 71 10.77 -11.51 1.86
N THR A 72 11.72 -11.83 2.74
CA THR A 72 11.82 -13.13 3.42
C THR A 72 11.92 -12.92 4.92
N GLY A 73 11.38 -13.86 5.69
CA GLY A 73 11.39 -13.79 7.15
C GLY A 73 10.20 -13.02 7.76
N PRO A 74 10.19 -12.83 9.08
CA PRO A 74 9.12 -12.14 9.77
C PRO A 74 9.11 -10.65 9.45
N SER A 75 7.92 -10.07 9.25
CA SER A 75 7.78 -8.64 8.94
C SER A 75 8.16 -7.70 10.09
N VAL A 76 8.34 -8.24 11.31
CA VAL A 76 8.60 -7.48 12.52
C VAL A 76 9.61 -8.24 13.40
N GLU A 77 10.69 -7.57 13.79
CA GLU A 77 11.59 -8.02 14.84
C GLU A 77 11.06 -7.55 16.20
N TRP A 78 10.42 -8.45 16.96
CA TRP A 78 9.74 -8.13 18.22
C TRP A 78 10.65 -7.42 19.24
N ASP A 79 11.93 -7.81 19.31
CA ASP A 79 12.91 -7.25 20.24
C ASP A 79 13.26 -5.78 19.93
N ARG A 80 12.94 -5.29 18.74
CA ARG A 80 13.14 -3.89 18.33
C ARG A 80 11.92 -3.01 18.52
N ILE A 81 10.81 -3.55 19.02
CA ILE A 81 9.61 -2.76 19.29
C ILE A 81 9.83 -1.98 20.59
N GLU A 82 9.85 -0.66 20.46
CA GLU A 82 9.98 0.26 21.59
C GLU A 82 8.69 1.06 21.82
N LYS A 83 8.55 1.61 23.03
CA LYS A 83 7.47 2.54 23.33
C LYS A 83 7.66 3.80 22.49
N LEU A 84 6.55 4.37 22.01
CA LEU A 84 6.59 5.66 21.32
C LEU A 84 7.24 6.72 22.21
N PRO A 85 8.04 7.64 21.63
CA PRO A 85 8.66 8.69 22.41
C PRO A 85 7.59 9.60 23.02
N PRO A 86 7.87 10.23 24.19
CA PRO A 86 6.94 11.17 24.80
C PRO A 86 6.55 12.28 23.81
N GLY A 87 5.25 12.51 23.65
CA GLY A 87 4.71 13.53 22.73
C GLY A 87 4.48 13.08 21.28
N ALA A 88 4.83 11.85 20.90
CA ALA A 88 4.52 11.30 19.58
C ALA A 88 3.00 11.21 19.31
N VAL A 89 2.22 11.01 20.38
CA VAL A 89 0.75 11.02 20.35
C VAL A 89 0.28 12.14 21.26
N ARG A 90 -0.49 13.07 20.71
CA ARG A 90 -1.10 14.17 21.46
C ARG A 90 -2.53 13.83 21.86
N ASN A 91 -2.92 14.19 23.07
CA ASN A 91 -4.30 14.11 23.49
C ASN A 91 -5.13 15.15 22.72
N TYR A 92 -6.29 14.77 22.20
CA TYR A 92 -7.20 15.66 21.47
C TYR A 92 -7.61 16.88 22.31
N ASP A 93 -7.87 16.70 23.60
CA ASP A 93 -8.28 17.77 24.52
C ASP A 93 -7.17 18.80 24.77
N SER A 94 -5.92 18.49 24.37
CA SER A 94 -4.78 19.42 24.43
C SER A 94 -4.64 20.31 23.19
N LEU A 95 -5.52 20.14 22.19
CA LEU A 95 -5.48 20.93 20.97
C LEU A 95 -6.25 22.25 21.17
N GLU A 96 -5.65 23.35 20.71
CA GLU A 96 -6.28 24.66 20.77
C GLU A 96 -7.36 24.78 19.69
N THR A 97 -8.49 25.39 20.06
CA THR A 97 -9.55 25.72 19.10
C THR A 97 -9.11 26.90 18.22
N PRO A 98 -8.99 26.74 16.89
CA PRO A 98 -8.57 27.81 16.00
C PRO A 98 -9.62 28.91 15.88
N SER A 99 -9.19 30.13 15.54
CA SER A 99 -10.11 31.20 15.17
C SER A 99 -10.83 30.87 13.85
N LYS A 100 -11.99 31.50 13.62
CA LYS A 100 -12.77 31.29 12.39
C LYS A 100 -11.97 31.62 11.13
N GLU A 101 -11.17 32.68 11.18
CA GLU A 101 -10.32 33.12 10.08
C GLU A 101 -9.27 32.07 9.73
N LEU A 102 -8.63 31.50 10.76
CA LEU A 102 -7.64 30.45 10.58
C LEU A 102 -8.28 29.17 10.02
N VAL A 103 -9.48 28.80 10.49
CA VAL A 103 -10.24 27.66 9.94
C VAL A 103 -10.49 27.85 8.45
N THR A 104 -11.03 29.00 8.03
CA THR A 104 -11.28 29.29 6.61
C THR A 104 -10.01 29.18 5.78
N GLN A 105 -8.87 29.69 6.27
CA GLN A 105 -7.59 29.58 5.56
C GLN A 105 -7.10 28.13 5.44
N MET A 106 -7.24 27.33 6.49
CA MET A 106 -6.83 25.92 6.48
C MET A 106 -7.72 25.07 5.59
N LEU A 107 -9.04 25.30 5.61
CA LEU A 107 -9.99 24.56 4.78
C LEU A 107 -9.74 24.77 3.28
N ASN A 108 -9.32 25.96 2.85
CA ASN A 108 -8.94 26.20 1.45
C ASN A 108 -7.70 25.40 0.98
N LYS A 109 -6.97 24.78 1.90
CA LYS A 109 -5.82 23.90 1.60
C LYS A 109 -6.14 22.42 1.83
N LEU A 110 -7.34 22.10 2.30
CA LEU A 110 -7.76 20.75 2.68
C LEU A 110 -8.46 20.05 1.51
N ILE A 111 -8.20 18.76 1.35
CA ILE A 111 -8.95 17.84 0.49
C ILE A 111 -9.47 16.70 1.37
N VAL A 112 -10.72 16.28 1.14
CA VAL A 112 -11.29 15.12 1.82
C VAL A 112 -11.29 13.93 0.86
N VAL A 113 -10.62 12.85 1.24
CA VAL A 113 -10.59 11.60 0.48
C VAL A 113 -11.36 10.53 1.24
N LYS A 114 -12.27 9.83 0.56
CA LYS A 114 -13.00 8.68 1.11
C LYS A 114 -12.71 7.45 0.27
N LEU A 115 -12.12 6.42 0.86
CA LEU A 115 -11.83 5.18 0.15
C LEU A 115 -13.13 4.43 -0.20
N ASN A 116 -13.51 4.42 -1.47
CA ASN A 116 -14.79 3.87 -1.94
C ASN A 116 -14.70 2.51 -2.66
N GLY A 117 -13.57 1.81 -2.59
CA GLY A 117 -13.39 0.51 -3.26
C GLY A 117 -14.09 -0.69 -2.57
N GLY A 118 -14.66 -0.49 -1.38
CA GLY A 118 -15.30 -1.55 -0.62
C GLY A 118 -16.71 -1.88 -1.13
N LEU A 119 -17.03 -3.17 -1.24
CA LEU A 119 -18.36 -3.64 -1.63
C LEU A 119 -19.25 -3.98 -0.43
N GLY A 120 -20.57 -3.88 -0.64
CA GLY A 120 -21.61 -4.20 0.34
C GLY A 120 -21.88 -5.69 0.55
N THR A 121 -21.06 -6.58 -0.03
CA THR A 121 -21.32 -8.03 -0.12
C THR A 121 -21.46 -8.70 1.25
N SER A 122 -20.68 -8.27 2.24
CA SER A 122 -20.79 -8.75 3.64
C SER A 122 -22.15 -8.45 4.29
N MET A 123 -22.90 -7.48 3.77
CA MET A 123 -24.22 -7.10 4.25
C MET A 123 -25.34 -7.59 3.31
N GLY A 124 -25.03 -8.47 2.35
CA GLY A 124 -26.01 -8.99 1.39
C GLY A 124 -26.43 -7.99 0.30
N CYS A 125 -25.74 -6.85 0.19
CA CYS A 125 -26.01 -5.84 -0.82
C CYS A 125 -25.13 -6.02 -2.05
N HIS A 126 -25.68 -5.73 -3.23
CA HIS A 126 -24.92 -5.62 -4.47
C HIS A 126 -24.45 -4.17 -4.66
N GLY A 127 -23.17 -3.98 -4.98
CA GLY A 127 -22.59 -2.67 -5.28
C GLY A 127 -21.70 -2.08 -4.17
N PRO A 128 -21.27 -0.81 -4.33
CA PRO A 128 -20.39 -0.13 -3.38
C PRO A 128 -21.02 -0.02 -1.99
N LYS A 129 -20.21 -0.15 -0.94
CA LYS A 129 -20.69 0.00 0.44
C LYS A 129 -21.22 1.40 0.73
N SER A 130 -20.73 2.41 0.01
CA SER A 130 -21.12 3.81 0.18
C SER A 130 -22.55 4.13 -0.24
N VAL A 131 -23.15 3.35 -1.13
CA VAL A 131 -24.53 3.56 -1.63
C VAL A 131 -25.60 2.87 -0.79
N ILE A 132 -25.20 2.25 0.33
CA ILE A 132 -26.13 1.58 1.24
C ILE A 132 -26.80 2.63 2.11
N THR A 133 -28.12 2.53 2.23
CA THR A 133 -28.94 3.41 3.08
C THR A 133 -28.66 3.14 4.56
N VAL A 134 -28.45 4.22 5.32
CA VAL A 134 -28.04 4.14 6.74
C VAL A 134 -29.13 4.71 7.65
N ARG A 135 -29.61 5.92 7.34
CA ARG A 135 -30.59 6.62 8.16
C ARG A 135 -31.44 7.52 7.28
N SER A 136 -32.76 7.49 7.49
CA SER A 136 -33.70 8.37 6.80
C SER A 136 -33.53 8.33 5.27
N ASP A 137 -33.33 7.12 4.74
CA ASP A 137 -33.08 6.85 3.32
C ASP A 137 -31.82 7.49 2.72
N LEU A 138 -30.94 8.08 3.56
CA LEU A 138 -29.65 8.62 3.13
C LEU A 138 -28.58 7.54 3.16
N THR A 139 -27.75 7.52 2.11
CA THR A 139 -26.59 6.66 2.02
C THR A 139 -25.38 7.23 2.78
N PHE A 140 -24.33 6.43 2.97
CA PHE A 140 -23.06 6.95 3.53
C PHE A 140 -22.47 8.07 2.67
N LEU A 141 -22.61 7.96 1.34
CA LEU A 141 -22.15 8.99 0.42
C LEU A 141 -22.96 10.27 0.59
N ASP A 142 -24.29 10.19 0.68
CA ASP A 142 -25.15 11.36 0.88
C ASP A 142 -24.81 12.09 2.18
N LEU A 143 -24.62 11.35 3.27
CA LEU A 143 -24.22 11.92 4.56
C LEU A 143 -22.87 12.63 4.48
N THR A 144 -21.91 12.05 3.75
CA THR A 144 -20.59 12.68 3.56
C THR A 144 -20.71 13.95 2.73
N VAL A 145 -21.47 13.93 1.63
CA VAL A 145 -21.70 15.10 0.79
C VAL A 145 -22.39 16.21 1.60
N GLN A 146 -23.40 15.88 2.40
CA GLN A 146 -24.08 16.86 3.27
C GLN A 146 -23.14 17.48 4.30
N GLN A 147 -22.23 16.70 4.89
CA GLN A 147 -21.23 17.23 5.82
C GLN A 147 -20.29 18.24 5.16
N ILE A 148 -19.80 17.92 3.95
CA ILE A 148 -18.90 18.81 3.20
C ILE A 148 -19.64 20.04 2.67
N ASP A 149 -20.87 19.89 2.19
CA ASP A 149 -21.72 21.01 1.75
C ASP A 149 -22.02 21.96 2.91
N HIS A 150 -22.37 21.43 4.08
CA HIS A 150 -22.58 22.24 5.29
C HIS A 150 -21.30 22.98 5.71
N LEU A 151 -20.14 22.31 5.65
CA LEU A 151 -18.84 22.91 5.94
C LEU A 151 -18.52 24.06 4.97
N ASN A 152 -18.68 23.82 3.67
CA ASN A 152 -18.42 24.81 2.62
C ASN A 152 -19.31 26.05 2.76
N LYS A 153 -20.61 25.86 3.04
CA LYS A 153 -21.56 26.96 3.28
C LYS A 153 -21.24 27.75 4.55
N THR A 154 -20.90 27.05 5.64
CA THR A 154 -20.63 27.67 6.95
C THR A 154 -19.38 28.55 6.94
N TYR A 155 -18.34 28.12 6.23
CA TYR A 155 -17.05 28.82 6.20
C TYR A 155 -16.79 29.60 4.90
N ASN A 156 -17.73 29.54 3.94
CA ASN A 156 -17.61 30.12 2.59
C ASN A 156 -16.32 29.67 1.88
N VAL A 157 -16.13 28.36 1.80
CA VAL A 157 -14.97 27.69 1.19
C VAL A 157 -15.42 26.63 0.19
N ASN A 158 -14.47 26.07 -0.58
CA ASN A 158 -14.74 25.01 -1.54
C ASN A 158 -13.81 23.81 -1.30
N VAL A 159 -14.09 23.03 -0.24
CA VAL A 159 -13.35 21.80 0.07
C VAL A 159 -13.78 20.69 -0.88
N PRO A 160 -12.87 20.11 -1.67
CA PRO A 160 -13.19 19.02 -2.58
C PRO A 160 -13.31 17.67 -1.84
N LEU A 161 -14.25 16.85 -2.31
CA LEU A 161 -14.42 15.45 -1.93
C LEU A 161 -13.95 14.54 -3.08
N VAL A 162 -13.05 13.61 -2.77
CA VAL A 162 -12.54 12.59 -3.70
C VAL A 162 -12.93 11.20 -3.19
N LEU A 163 -13.38 10.32 -4.08
CA LEU A 163 -13.85 8.95 -3.79
C LEU A 163 -12.87 7.90 -4.33
#